data_AF-A0A7X4BNU7-F1
#
_entry.id   AF-A0A7X4BNU7-F1
#
_cell.length_a   1.000
_cell.length_b   1.000
_cell.length_c   1.000
_cell.angle_alpha   90.00
_cell.angle_beta   90.00
_cell.angle_gamma   90.00
#
_symmetry.space_group_name_H-M   'P 1'
#
loop_
_entity.id
_entity.type
_entity.pdbx_description
1 polymer ?
#
loop_
_entity_poly.entity_id
_entity_poly.type
_entity_poly.pdbx_seq_one_letter_code
_entity_poly.pdbx_strand_id
1 'polypeptide(L)'
;MIRFFIFLTFFVIFTAGNTGCDHAPDGVDEETSVSTVERLSEEDKAALANKLKSLDYLLSRPLEQRIARSQEYVRKYLELEDKDSAEALETLTMALYIHAKGDHPLLEEWVVLAHKVFREKEATVPELLRAKQIELQIARDNNESRKHIKALEEDAELFEHQIQDLKAQGVNPQEFKISVEVEGDEDEE
;
A
#
# COMPACT_ATOMS: atom_id res chain seq x y z
N MET A 1 29.26 -3.83 -3.32
CA MET A 1 28.45 -2.71 -3.85
C MET A 1 27.01 -3.18 -3.89
N ILE A 2 26.33 -3.13 -2.75
CA ILE A 2 24.95 -3.58 -2.62
C ILE A 2 24.06 -2.47 -3.18
N ARG A 3 23.28 -2.82 -4.19
CA ARG A 3 22.34 -1.92 -4.86
C ARG A 3 21.08 -1.89 -4.01
N PHE A 4 20.91 -0.83 -3.23
CA PHE A 4 19.66 -0.56 -2.51
C PHE A 4 18.59 -0.13 -3.52
N PHE A 5 17.70 -1.06 -3.83
CA PHE A 5 16.48 -0.81 -4.58
C PHE A 5 15.31 -1.20 -3.69
N ILE A 6 14.88 -0.31 -2.81
CA ILE A 6 13.54 -0.45 -2.22
C ILE A 6 12.58 0.16 -3.23
N PHE A 7 12.29 -0.63 -4.26
CA PHE A 7 11.04 -0.49 -4.98
C PHE A 7 9.93 -0.96 -4.03
N LEU A 8 8.76 -0.32 -4.06
CA LEU A 8 7.51 -1.01 -3.74
C LEU A 8 7.24 -2.00 -4.90
N THR A 9 8.17 -2.92 -5.14
CA THR A 9 8.04 -4.01 -6.11
C THR A 9 7.31 -5.12 -5.40
N PHE A 10 6.02 -5.21 -5.67
CA PHE A 10 5.27 -6.42 -5.41
C PHE A 10 5.90 -7.55 -6.23
N PHE A 11 6.69 -8.42 -5.60
CA PHE A 11 7.13 -9.65 -6.24
C PHE A 11 5.92 -10.59 -6.29
N VAL A 12 5.27 -10.66 -7.45
CA VAL A 12 4.24 -11.67 -7.71
C VAL A 12 4.95 -12.99 -8.02
N ILE A 13 5.14 -13.83 -7.00
CA ILE A 13 5.60 -15.21 -7.21
C ILE A 13 4.39 -16.02 -7.70
N PHE A 14 4.36 -16.32 -9.00
CA PHE A 14 3.46 -17.33 -9.57
C PHE A 14 3.93 -18.71 -9.10
N THR A 15 3.47 -19.15 -7.93
CA THR A 15 3.48 -20.59 -7.65
C THR A 15 2.39 -21.20 -8.52
N ALA A 16 2.79 -21.83 -9.63
CA ALA A 16 1.92 -22.71 -10.40
C ALA A 16 1.62 -23.97 -9.56
N GLY A 17 0.84 -23.80 -8.51
CA GLY A 17 0.32 -24.84 -7.65
C GLY A 17 -1.09 -25.20 -8.08
N ASN A 18 -1.19 -26.17 -8.99
CA ASN A 18 -2.40 -26.89 -9.32
C ASN A 18 -3.11 -27.37 -8.03
N THR A 19 -4.11 -26.63 -7.54
CA THR A 19 -5.07 -27.13 -6.55
C THR A 19 -6.45 -27.02 -7.16
N GLY A 20 -6.90 -28.17 -7.66
CA GLY A 20 -8.12 -28.30 -8.44
C GLY A 20 -9.39 -28.07 -7.62
N CYS A 21 -10.47 -27.86 -8.36
CA CYS A 21 -11.81 -28.21 -7.93
C CYS A 21 -11.83 -29.61 -7.30
N ASP A 22 -12.15 -29.72 -6.02
CA ASP A 22 -13.26 -30.53 -5.52
C ASP A 22 -13.31 -30.54 -3.99
N HIS A 23 -14.36 -29.90 -3.45
CA HIS A 23 -15.22 -30.34 -2.33
C HIS A 23 -15.77 -29.14 -1.56
N ALA A 24 -17.05 -28.85 -1.79
CA ALA A 24 -17.98 -28.56 -0.71
C ALA A 24 -18.54 -29.92 -0.23
N PRO A 25 -18.91 -30.14 1.05
CA PRO A 25 -19.69 -29.18 1.83
C PRO A 25 -19.38 -29.11 3.35
N ASP A 26 -20.12 -28.22 4.00
CA ASP A 26 -20.45 -28.13 5.42
C ASP A 26 -19.46 -27.47 6.39
N GLY A 27 -19.86 -26.28 6.85
CA GLY A 27 -19.24 -25.53 7.94
C GLY A 27 -19.37 -24.02 7.77
N VAL A 28 -20.56 -23.53 7.39
CA VAL A 28 -20.82 -22.08 7.41
C VAL A 28 -21.08 -21.69 8.86
N ASP A 29 -20.00 -21.39 9.59
CA ASP A 29 -20.08 -20.40 10.65
C ASP A 29 -19.91 -19.04 9.96
N GLU A 30 -21.05 -18.36 9.80
CA GLU A 30 -21.16 -16.94 9.45
C GLU A 30 -20.47 -16.09 10.52
N GLU A 31 -19.14 -16.00 10.48
CA GLU A 31 -18.45 -14.76 10.85
C GLU A 31 -17.87 -14.16 9.59
N THR A 32 -18.77 -13.61 8.77
CA THR A 32 -18.40 -12.58 7.81
C THR A 32 -18.01 -11.35 8.64
N SER A 33 -16.78 -11.38 9.14
CA SER A 33 -16.10 -10.22 9.73
C SER A 33 -16.04 -9.16 8.65
N VAL A 34 -17.01 -8.25 8.69
CA VAL A 34 -17.00 -7.02 7.93
C VAL A 34 -15.72 -6.31 8.37
N SER A 35 -14.72 -6.28 7.49
CA SER A 35 -13.49 -5.50 7.62
C SER A 35 -13.90 -4.04 7.82
N THR A 36 -14.10 -3.69 9.08
CA THR A 36 -14.37 -2.33 9.50
C THR A 36 -13.00 -1.70 9.49
N VAL A 37 -12.67 -0.99 8.43
CA VAL A 37 -11.55 -0.05 8.46
C VAL A 37 -11.83 0.86 9.64
N GLU A 38 -11.09 0.67 10.74
CA GLU A 38 -11.23 1.49 11.93
C GLU A 38 -10.91 2.93 11.53
N ARG A 39 -11.96 3.73 11.36
CA ARG A 39 -11.80 5.15 11.08
C ARG A 39 -11.39 5.83 12.37
N LEU A 40 -10.33 6.64 12.31
CA LEU A 40 -9.91 7.49 13.42
C LEU A 40 -11.10 8.31 13.95
N SER A 41 -11.21 8.43 15.26
CA SER A 41 -12.24 9.27 15.89
C SER A 41 -12.00 10.75 15.54
N GLU A 42 -13.01 11.60 15.72
CA GLU A 42 -12.85 13.05 15.44
C GLU A 42 -11.80 13.72 16.35
N GLU A 43 -11.62 13.21 17.57
CA GLU A 43 -10.56 13.67 18.49
C GLU A 43 -9.17 13.26 17.98
N ASP A 44 -9.04 12.03 17.49
CA ASP A 44 -7.80 11.51 16.91
C ASP A 44 -7.44 12.23 15.61
N LYS A 45 -8.43 12.64 14.80
CA LYS A 45 -8.19 13.44 13.58
C LYS A 45 -7.57 14.79 13.89
N ALA A 46 -8.01 15.46 14.96
CA ALA A 46 -7.44 16.74 15.36
C ALA A 46 -5.99 16.58 15.89
N ALA A 47 -5.74 15.53 16.67
CA ALA A 47 -4.40 15.18 17.14
C ALA A 47 -3.47 14.82 15.97
N LEU A 48 -3.95 14.01 15.03
CA LEU A 48 -3.25 13.62 13.81
C LEU A 48 -2.92 14.84 12.95
N ALA A 49 -3.83 15.79 12.77
CA ALA A 49 -3.55 17.01 12.01
C ALA A 49 -2.36 17.80 12.57
N ASN A 50 -2.20 17.85 13.90
CA ASN A 50 -1.04 18.47 14.53
C ASN A 50 0.24 17.65 14.31
N LYS A 51 0.17 16.31 14.39
CA LYS A 51 1.28 15.42 14.07
C LYS A 51 1.73 15.58 12.61
N LEU A 52 0.80 15.64 11.66
CA LEU A 52 1.11 15.84 10.23
C LEU A 52 1.81 17.17 9.97
N LYS A 53 1.30 18.27 10.55
CA LYS A 53 1.97 19.59 10.45
C LYS A 53 3.40 19.58 11.00
N SER A 54 3.67 18.79 12.03
CA SER A 54 5.04 18.66 12.57
C SER A 54 6.02 18.03 11.57
N LEU A 55 5.53 17.38 10.51
CA LEU A 55 6.32 16.77 9.44
C LEU A 55 6.57 17.72 8.27
N ASP A 56 6.01 18.93 8.25
CA ASP A 56 6.07 19.84 7.10
C ASP A 56 7.51 20.17 6.66
N TYR A 57 8.46 20.15 7.60
CA TYR A 57 9.89 20.34 7.31
C TYR A 57 10.47 19.26 6.39
N LEU A 58 9.86 18.07 6.32
CA LEU A 58 10.26 16.97 5.44
C LEU A 58 9.75 17.17 4.00
N LEU A 59 8.66 17.91 3.80
CA LEU A 59 7.99 18.03 2.49
C LEU A 59 8.83 18.81 1.47
N SER A 60 9.76 19.64 1.95
CA SER A 60 10.73 20.37 1.13
C SER A 60 11.98 19.55 0.76
N ARG A 61 12.13 18.34 1.32
CA ARG A 61 13.30 17.50 1.11
C ARG A 61 13.25 16.80 -0.25
N PRO A 62 14.41 16.42 -0.82
CA PRO A 62 14.47 15.59 -2.02
C PRO A 62 13.65 14.30 -1.88
N LEU A 63 13.10 13.80 -2.99
CA LEU A 63 12.26 12.61 -3.04
C LEU A 63 12.87 11.42 -2.28
N GLU A 64 14.16 11.13 -2.50
CA GLU A 64 14.85 10.00 -1.85
C GLU A 64 14.84 10.11 -0.31
N GLN A 65 15.01 11.32 0.24
CA GLN A 65 14.97 11.53 1.69
C GLN A 65 13.55 11.40 2.24
N ARG A 66 12.55 11.84 1.48
CA ARG A 66 11.14 11.67 1.85
C ARG A 66 10.74 10.19 1.82
N ILE A 67 11.16 9.44 0.81
CA ILE A 67 10.93 8.00 0.70
C ILE A 67 11.58 7.27 1.88
N ALA A 68 12.86 7.54 2.17
CA ALA A 68 13.54 6.91 3.31
C ALA A 68 12.80 7.16 4.63
N ARG A 69 12.36 8.40 4.87
CA ARG A 69 11.62 8.73 6.09
C ARG A 69 10.21 8.13 6.11
N SER A 70 9.53 8.07 4.97
CA SER A 70 8.25 7.39 4.81
C SER A 70 8.38 5.90 5.14
N GLN A 71 9.43 5.24 4.67
CA GLN A 71 9.72 3.83 4.96
C GLN A 71 9.94 3.55 6.45
N GLU A 72 10.62 4.45 7.17
CA GLU A 72 10.76 4.31 8.63
C GLU A 72 9.39 4.30 9.34
N TYR A 73 8.45 5.13 8.90
CA TYR A 73 7.09 5.10 9.42
C TYR A 73 6.33 3.83 8.97
N VAL A 74 6.50 3.34 7.75
CA VAL A 74 5.90 2.05 7.33
C VAL A 74 6.42 0.90 8.20
N ARG A 75 7.72 0.83 8.51
CA ARG A 75 8.26 -0.19 9.43
C ARG A 75 7.62 -0.08 10.81
N LYS A 76 7.53 1.13 11.36
CA LYS A 76 6.87 1.36 12.64
C LYS A 76 5.38 0.95 12.60
N TYR A 77 4.70 1.18 11.48
CA TYR A 77 3.32 0.70 11.29
C TYR A 77 3.24 -0.83 11.41
N LEU A 78 4.12 -1.57 10.74
CA LEU A 78 4.16 -3.04 10.81
C LEU A 78 4.48 -3.56 12.22
N GLU A 79 5.30 -2.84 12.99
CA GLU A 79 5.56 -3.19 14.39
C GLU A 79 4.37 -2.97 15.32
N LEU A 80 3.45 -2.06 14.94
CA LEU A 80 2.30 -1.61 15.72
C LEU A 80 0.99 -2.28 15.31
N GLU A 81 0.85 -2.80 14.09
CA GLU A 81 -0.46 -3.19 13.53
C GLU A 81 -1.21 -4.22 14.38
N ASP A 82 -0.50 -5.14 15.04
CA ASP A 82 -1.07 -6.15 15.95
C ASP A 82 -1.15 -5.70 17.42
N LYS A 83 -0.61 -4.52 17.76
CA LYS A 83 -0.48 -4.02 19.13
C LYS A 83 -1.40 -2.85 19.43
N ASP A 84 -1.47 -1.89 18.51
CA ASP A 84 -2.25 -0.66 18.63
C ASP A 84 -2.69 -0.21 17.22
N SER A 85 -3.93 -0.56 16.85
CA SER A 85 -4.45 -0.28 15.50
C SER A 85 -4.60 1.22 15.23
N ALA A 86 -4.93 2.01 16.25
CA ALA A 86 -5.07 3.45 16.12
C ALA A 86 -3.70 4.11 15.89
N GLU A 87 -2.69 3.78 16.71
CA GLU A 87 -1.33 4.31 16.52
C GLU A 87 -0.71 3.81 15.21
N ALA A 88 -1.00 2.57 14.81
CA ALA A 88 -0.58 2.04 13.51
C ALA A 88 -1.17 2.89 12.37
N LEU A 89 -2.49 3.07 12.32
CA LEU A 89 -3.12 3.83 11.24
C LEU A 89 -2.66 5.29 11.17
N GLU A 90 -2.44 5.94 12.32
CA GLU A 90 -1.80 7.26 12.38
C GLU A 90 -0.40 7.23 11.77
N THR A 91 0.42 6.24 12.14
CA THR A 91 1.79 6.05 11.67
C THR A 91 1.85 5.84 10.15
N LEU A 92 0.94 5.02 9.60
CA LEU A 92 0.80 4.83 8.16
C LEU A 92 0.38 6.12 7.46
N THR A 93 -0.54 6.89 8.06
CA THR A 93 -0.96 8.19 7.52
C THR A 93 0.20 9.18 7.47
N MET A 94 1.06 9.20 8.50
CA MET A 94 2.29 10.01 8.50
C MET A 94 3.25 9.58 7.37
N ALA A 95 3.41 8.27 7.13
CA ALA A 95 4.25 7.77 6.05
C ALA A 95 3.77 8.28 4.68
N LEU A 96 2.47 8.14 4.41
CA LEU A 96 1.89 8.52 3.13
C LEU A 96 1.77 10.04 2.96
N TYR A 97 1.59 10.81 4.04
CA TYR A 97 1.63 12.28 4.01
C TYR A 97 3.01 12.80 3.55
N ILE A 98 4.09 12.23 4.06
CA ILE A 98 5.46 12.60 3.66
C ILE A 98 5.68 12.27 2.17
N HIS A 99 5.26 11.06 1.76
CA HIS A 99 5.37 10.62 0.38
C HIS A 99 4.57 11.55 -0.54
N ALA A 100 3.33 11.87 -0.16
CA ALA A 100 2.43 12.75 -0.89
C ALA A 100 2.82 14.23 -0.88
N LYS A 101 3.89 14.59 -0.17
CA LYS A 101 4.36 15.98 -0.02
C LYS A 101 3.33 16.87 0.68
N GLY A 102 2.54 16.30 1.58
CA GLY A 102 1.55 16.99 2.38
C GLY A 102 0.15 16.45 2.17
N ASP A 103 -0.83 17.30 2.45
CA ASP A 103 -2.24 16.97 2.27
C ASP A 103 -2.59 16.83 0.78
N HIS A 104 -3.41 15.84 0.47
CA HIS A 104 -3.87 15.56 -0.89
C HIS A 104 -5.27 14.96 -0.86
N PRO A 105 -6.18 15.33 -1.79
CA PRO A 105 -7.55 14.79 -1.80
C PRO A 105 -7.67 13.26 -1.87
N LEU A 106 -6.61 12.59 -2.34
CA LEU A 106 -6.55 11.12 -2.46
C LEU A 106 -5.80 10.44 -1.30
N LEU A 107 -5.31 11.21 -0.31
CA LEU A 107 -4.49 10.66 0.77
C LEU A 107 -5.27 9.65 1.62
N GLU A 108 -6.52 9.94 1.96
CA GLU A 108 -7.37 9.03 2.75
C GLU A 108 -7.58 7.70 2.00
N GLU A 109 -7.92 7.75 0.72
CA GLU A 109 -8.08 6.55 -0.10
C GLU A 109 -6.79 5.72 -0.16
N TRP A 110 -5.65 6.40 -0.29
CA TRP A 110 -4.35 5.73 -0.33
C TRP A 110 -4.02 5.03 0.99
N VAL A 111 -4.30 5.67 2.13
CA VAL A 111 -4.14 5.07 3.47
C VAL A 111 -5.00 3.83 3.62
N VAL A 112 -6.26 3.89 3.19
CA VAL A 112 -7.19 2.74 3.27
C VAL A 112 -6.68 1.57 2.43
N LEU A 113 -6.26 1.81 1.19
CA LEU A 113 -5.71 0.78 0.32
C LEU A 113 -4.43 0.19 0.92
N ALA A 114 -3.49 1.03 1.36
CA ALA A 114 -2.25 0.57 1.95
C ALA A 114 -2.49 -0.26 3.21
N HIS A 115 -3.35 0.21 4.13
CA HIS A 115 -3.67 -0.52 5.36
C HIS A 115 -4.27 -1.90 5.05
N LYS A 116 -5.22 -1.97 4.11
CA LYS A 116 -5.82 -3.24 3.69
C LYS A 116 -4.75 -4.20 3.17
N VAL A 117 -3.91 -3.74 2.26
CA VAL A 117 -2.85 -4.55 1.64
C VAL A 117 -1.87 -5.08 2.69
N PHE A 118 -1.42 -4.23 3.62
CA PHE A 118 -0.49 -4.64 4.67
C PHE A 118 -1.11 -5.65 5.63
N ARG A 119 -2.35 -5.42 6.06
CA ARG A 119 -3.04 -6.26 7.05
C ARG A 119 -3.46 -7.61 6.48
N GLU A 120 -4.03 -7.62 5.28
CA GLU A 120 -4.48 -8.86 4.64
C GLU A 120 -3.31 -9.64 4.02
N LYS A 121 -2.17 -8.97 3.78
CA LYS A 121 -1.02 -9.52 3.01
C LYS A 121 -1.43 -10.11 1.66
N GLU A 122 -2.57 -9.64 1.17
CA GLU A 122 -3.21 -10.05 -0.06
C GLU A 122 -3.89 -8.82 -0.67
N ALA A 123 -3.89 -8.75 -2.00
CA ALA A 123 -4.54 -7.69 -2.73
C ALA A 123 -5.01 -8.19 -4.08
N THR A 124 -6.06 -7.60 -4.63
CA THR A 124 -6.40 -7.80 -6.04
C THR A 124 -5.53 -6.91 -6.92
N VAL A 125 -5.27 -7.34 -8.16
CA VAL A 125 -4.49 -6.52 -9.12
C VAL A 125 -5.12 -5.13 -9.35
N PRO A 126 -6.47 -4.98 -9.43
CA PRO A 126 -7.12 -3.67 -9.47
C PRO A 126 -6.84 -2.77 -8.26
N GLU A 127 -6.73 -3.32 -7.04
CA GLU A 127 -6.40 -2.54 -5.85
C GLU A 127 -4.97 -2.01 -5.90
N LEU A 128 -4.02 -2.84 -6.34
CA LEU A 128 -2.63 -2.43 -6.55
C LEU A 128 -2.50 -1.38 -7.64
N LEU A 129 -3.24 -1.56 -8.75
CA LEU A 129 -3.33 -0.55 -9.81
C LEU A 129 -3.87 0.77 -9.26
N ARG A 130 -4.95 0.73 -8.46
CA ARG A 130 -5.53 1.96 -7.90
C ARG A 130 -4.56 2.69 -6.98
N ALA A 131 -3.88 1.96 -6.08
CA ALA A 131 -2.86 2.54 -5.22
C ALA A 131 -1.73 3.21 -6.05
N LYS A 132 -1.28 2.55 -7.12
CA LYS A 132 -0.25 3.08 -8.02
C LYS A 132 -0.72 4.30 -8.81
N GLN A 133 -1.97 4.32 -9.25
CA GLN A 133 -2.57 5.47 -9.93
C GLN A 133 -2.69 6.70 -9.02
N ILE A 134 -3.01 6.50 -7.73
CA ILE A 134 -3.01 7.58 -6.74
C ILE A 134 -1.60 8.15 -6.57
N GLU A 135 -0.59 7.29 -6.39
CA GLU A 135 0.83 7.69 -6.30
C GLU A 135 1.26 8.50 -7.54
N LEU A 136 0.92 8.03 -8.74
CA LEU A 136 1.21 8.71 -10.00
C LEU A 136 0.53 10.07 -10.10
N GLN A 137 -0.74 10.19 -9.71
CA GLN A 137 -1.47 11.46 -9.73
C GLN A 137 -0.82 12.46 -8.78
N ILE A 138 -0.53 12.05 -7.55
CA ILE A 138 0.16 12.86 -6.54
C ILE A 138 1.54 13.31 -7.05
N ALA A 139 2.31 12.41 -7.67
CA ALA A 139 3.62 12.75 -8.21
C ALA A 139 3.53 13.79 -9.34
N ARG A 140 2.50 13.71 -10.18
CA ARG A 140 2.24 14.71 -11.24
C ARG A 140 1.83 16.05 -10.66
N ASP A 141 0.89 16.06 -9.72
CA ASP A 141 0.39 17.29 -9.08
C ASP A 141 1.50 18.02 -8.32
N ASN A 142 2.43 17.27 -7.73
CA ASN A 142 3.61 17.79 -7.04
C ASN A 142 4.80 18.14 -7.95
N ASN A 143 4.69 17.92 -9.27
CA ASN A 143 5.76 18.12 -10.25
C ASN A 143 7.05 17.35 -9.89
N GLU A 144 6.92 16.09 -9.50
CA GLU A 144 8.06 15.21 -9.27
C GLU A 144 8.89 14.97 -10.54
N SER A 145 10.08 14.40 -10.37
CA SER A 145 10.99 14.16 -11.49
C SER A 145 10.34 13.29 -12.58
N ARG A 146 10.61 13.60 -13.86
CA ARG A 146 10.11 12.79 -14.99
C ARG A 146 10.53 11.34 -14.90
N LYS A 147 11.72 11.05 -14.32
CA LYS A 147 12.20 9.69 -14.08
C LYS A 147 11.27 8.93 -13.14
N HIS A 148 10.88 9.54 -12.02
CA HIS A 148 9.96 8.92 -11.06
C HIS A 148 8.56 8.74 -11.66
N ILE A 149 8.02 9.78 -12.29
CA ILE A 149 6.71 9.69 -12.97
C ILE A 149 6.70 8.57 -14.02
N LYS A 150 7.77 8.42 -14.80
CA LYS A 150 7.89 7.35 -15.81
C LYS A 150 7.92 5.95 -15.18
N ALA A 151 8.61 5.78 -14.06
CA ALA A 151 8.60 4.50 -13.35
C ALA A 151 7.20 4.12 -12.85
N LEU A 152 6.44 5.10 -12.33
CA LEU A 152 5.06 4.89 -11.91
C LEU A 152 4.11 4.61 -13.08
N GLU A 153 4.34 5.23 -14.24
CA GLU A 153 3.63 4.92 -15.49
C GLU A 153 3.89 3.46 -15.92
N GLU A 154 5.16 3.02 -15.90
CA GLU A 154 5.54 1.63 -16.23
C GLU A 154 4.91 0.61 -15.26
N ASP A 155 4.91 0.89 -13.96
CA ASP A 155 4.24 0.04 -12.96
C ASP A 155 2.72 -0.06 -13.21
N ALA A 156 2.07 1.06 -13.52
CA ALA A 156 0.63 1.09 -13.79
C ALA A 156 0.27 0.30 -15.06
N GLU A 157 1.06 0.47 -16.13
CA GLU A 157 0.90 -0.30 -17.37
C GLU A 157 1.07 -1.81 -17.15
N LEU A 158 2.00 -2.21 -16.27
CA LEU A 158 2.18 -3.61 -15.90
C LEU A 158 0.93 -4.20 -15.24
N PHE A 159 0.35 -3.50 -14.26
CA PHE A 159 -0.88 -3.97 -13.61
C PHE A 159 -2.09 -3.97 -14.56
N GLU A 160 -2.18 -2.99 -15.47
CA GLU A 160 -3.20 -2.98 -16.51
C GLU A 160 -3.08 -4.22 -17.43
N HIS A 161 -1.86 -4.57 -17.84
CA HIS A 161 -1.60 -5.78 -18.62
C HIS A 161 -2.02 -7.05 -17.87
N GLN A 162 -1.65 -7.16 -16.59
CA GLN A 162 -2.03 -8.30 -15.75
C GLN A 162 -3.56 -8.46 -15.62
N ILE A 163 -4.29 -7.35 -15.50
CA ILE A 163 -5.77 -7.37 -15.50
C ILE A 163 -6.31 -7.93 -16.82
N GLN A 164 -5.72 -7.55 -17.97
CA GLN A 164 -6.13 -8.09 -19.27
C GLN A 164 -5.81 -9.58 -19.39
N ASP A 165 -4.65 -10.02 -18.91
CA ASP A 165 -4.24 -11.43 -18.92
C ASP A 165 -5.20 -12.29 -18.09
N LEU A 166 -5.59 -11.82 -16.89
CA LEU A 166 -6.58 -12.51 -16.05
C LEU A 166 -7.94 -12.63 -16.76
N LYS A 167 -8.41 -11.54 -17.37
CA LYS A 167 -9.66 -11.55 -18.16
C LYS A 167 -9.58 -12.52 -19.34
N ALA A 168 -8.45 -12.56 -20.04
CA ALA A 168 -8.24 -13.48 -21.17
C ALA A 168 -8.24 -14.95 -20.73
N GLN A 169 -7.83 -15.23 -19.50
CA GLN A 169 -7.88 -16.56 -18.88
C GLN A 169 -9.27 -16.91 -18.33
N GLY A 170 -10.25 -16.01 -18.42
CA GLY A 170 -11.59 -16.20 -17.85
C GLY A 170 -11.66 -16.02 -16.33
N VAL A 171 -10.62 -15.45 -15.72
CA VAL A 171 -10.55 -15.15 -14.29
C VAL A 171 -11.10 -13.74 -14.03
N ASN A 172 -11.93 -13.57 -13.00
CA ASN A 172 -12.39 -12.24 -12.58
C ASN A 172 -11.27 -11.51 -11.80
N PRO A 173 -10.69 -10.42 -12.33
CA PRO A 173 -9.60 -9.71 -11.65
C PRO A 173 -9.99 -9.05 -10.33
N GLN A 174 -11.30 -8.86 -10.09
CA GLN A 174 -11.82 -8.30 -8.84
C GLN A 174 -11.88 -9.33 -7.70
N GLU A 175 -11.74 -10.61 -8.02
CA GLU A 175 -11.79 -11.72 -7.05
C GLU A 175 -10.44 -12.42 -6.93
N PHE A 176 -9.59 -12.31 -7.95
CA PHE A 176 -8.25 -12.88 -7.94
C PHE A 176 -7.31 -12.07 -7.04
N LYS A 177 -7.03 -12.63 -5.86
CA LYS A 177 -6.05 -12.11 -4.90
C LYS A 177 -4.65 -12.64 -5.20
N ILE A 178 -3.67 -11.77 -5.06
CA ILE A 178 -2.26 -12.10 -5.05
C ILE A 178 -1.67 -11.86 -3.67
N SER A 179 -0.78 -12.75 -3.23
CA SER A 179 -0.03 -12.55 -1.99
C SER A 179 0.94 -11.39 -2.16
N VAL A 180 0.99 -10.55 -1.14
CA VAL A 180 1.87 -9.40 -1.05
C VAL A 180 2.89 -9.67 0.04
N GLU A 181 4.14 -9.92 -0.38
CA GLU A 181 5.25 -9.96 0.55
C GLU A 181 5.76 -8.55 0.79
N VAL A 182 5.91 -8.21 2.07
CA VAL A 182 6.48 -6.95 2.53
C VAL A 182 7.79 -7.33 3.18
N GLU A 183 8.88 -7.21 2.43
CA GLU A 183 10.22 -7.41 2.98
C GLU A 183 10.49 -6.31 4.03
N GLY A 184 10.42 -6.68 5.30
CA GLY A 184 11.12 -5.95 6.35
C GLY A 184 12.58 -6.36 6.27
N ASP A 185 13.50 -5.40 6.32
CA ASP A 185 14.94 -5.68 6.40
C ASP A 185 15.17 -6.78 7.45
N GLU A 186 15.53 -7.99 7.03
CA GLU A 186 16.13 -8.95 7.95
C GLU A 186 17.40 -8.29 8.45
N ASP A 187 17.46 -8.03 9.77
CA ASP A 187 18.67 -7.57 10.42
C ASP A 187 19.82 -8.51 10.01
N GLU A 188 20.70 -8.05 9.12
CA GLU A 188 21.99 -8.69 8.89
C GLU A 188 22.77 -8.57 10.22
N GLU A 189 22.78 -9.67 11.00
CA GLU A 189 23.63 -9.86 12.19
C GLU A 189 25.11 -9.53 11.93
#